data_AF-A0A924BRG6-F1
#
_entry.id   AF-A0A924BRG6-F1
#
_cell.length_a   1.000
_cell.length_b   1.000
_cell.length_c   1.000
_cell.angle_alpha   90.00
_cell.angle_beta   90.00
_cell.angle_gamma   90.00
#
_symmetry.space_group_name_H-M   'P 1'
#
loop_
_entity.id
_entity.type
_entity.pdbx_description
1 polymer ?
#
loop_
_entity_poly.entity_id
_entity_poly.type
_entity_poly.pdbx_seq_one_letter_code
_entity_poly.pdbx_strand_id
1 'polypeptide(L)'
;MKINHVRHSVPRRPSQRWTIRAALILSGVVTIALAGCVSQRTAPPPRVMPQPAPVIRTAPAPVVQGPADWRDRPLTAGDWSYRTLASGSVARFSDVNGIGGAGIGLAAIACNLGQRIVTVSRSAPNPIAGAQGSVPLTLVTTAQQHPFNAAVSANPGQFGPSLVVSFAVRDATLDDLAFSRGRFAIEASGQPTLILPAWEEVGRVIEDCR
;
A
#
# COMPACT_ATOMS: atom_id res chain seq x y z
N MET A 1 20.47 59.64 -1.59
CA MET A 1 21.08 60.42 -0.50
C MET A 1 20.92 59.65 0.80
N LYS A 2 22.05 59.28 1.44
CA LYS A 2 22.25 58.77 2.83
C LYS A 2 21.54 57.45 3.22
N ILE A 3 22.22 56.30 3.41
CA ILE A 3 23.30 55.86 4.34
C ILE A 3 22.77 55.31 5.68
N ASN A 4 23.08 54.01 5.91
CA ASN A 4 23.30 53.25 7.17
C ASN A 4 22.10 52.94 8.12
N HIS A 5 22.07 51.92 8.99
CA HIS A 5 22.98 50.89 9.56
C HIS A 5 22.14 49.60 9.77
N VAL A 6 22.54 48.36 9.46
CA VAL A 6 23.54 47.42 10.03
C VAL A 6 23.28 46.93 11.48
N ARG A 7 23.02 45.60 11.56
CA ARG A 7 23.28 44.57 12.60
C ARG A 7 22.43 44.49 13.88
N HIS A 8 21.83 43.31 14.07
CA HIS A 8 21.69 42.67 15.38
C HIS A 8 22.38 41.32 15.39
N SER A 9 23.23 41.10 16.40
CA SER A 9 24.06 39.93 16.64
C SER A 9 23.46 39.12 17.80
N VAL A 10 23.36 37.80 17.65
CA VAL A 10 22.88 36.85 18.69
C VAL A 10 24.09 36.11 19.29
N PRO A 11 24.11 35.77 20.59
CA PRO A 11 25.34 35.71 21.37
C PRO A 11 26.05 34.34 21.38
N ARG A 12 27.38 34.40 21.52
CA ARG A 12 28.28 33.27 21.82
C ARG A 12 28.27 32.96 23.32
N ARG A 13 28.21 31.68 23.69
CA ARG A 13 28.69 31.17 25.00
C ARG A 13 29.82 30.19 24.75
N PRO A 14 30.97 30.35 25.41
CA PRO A 14 31.67 29.14 25.82
C PRO A 14 32.34 29.24 27.20
N SER A 15 32.78 28.05 27.62
CA SER A 15 33.88 27.73 28.54
C SER A 15 33.51 27.44 30.00
N GLN A 16 33.31 26.15 30.28
CA GLN A 16 33.45 25.58 31.61
C GLN A 16 34.85 24.99 31.72
N ARG A 17 35.69 25.62 32.54
CA ARG A 17 37.05 25.19 32.85
C ARG A 17 37.00 24.33 34.11
N TRP A 18 37.47 23.08 34.01
CA TRP A 18 37.67 22.20 35.15
C TRP A 18 39.18 22.07 35.39
N THR A 19 39.65 22.62 36.50
CA THR A 19 41.04 22.54 36.94
C THR A 19 41.17 21.44 38.00
N ILE A 20 41.95 20.40 37.71
CA ILE A 20 42.33 19.37 38.68
C ILE A 20 43.61 19.82 39.38
N ARG A 21 43.57 19.81 40.71
CA ARG A 21 44.62 20.22 41.65
C ARG A 21 45.71 19.14 41.77
N ALA A 22 46.97 19.56 41.79
CA ALA A 22 48.10 18.75 42.25
C ALA A 22 49.16 19.64 42.92
N ALA A 23 49.55 19.31 44.16
CA ALA A 23 50.79 19.67 44.87
C ALA A 23 50.75 18.96 46.25
N LEU A 24 51.54 17.94 46.57
CA LEU A 24 52.99 17.82 46.82
C LEU A 24 53.39 17.98 48.32
N ILE A 25 53.88 16.85 48.88
CA ILE A 25 55.09 16.58 49.70
C ILE A 25 55.24 17.11 51.14
N LEU A 26 55.63 16.19 52.06
CA LEU A 26 56.78 16.21 53.02
C LEU A 26 56.62 14.96 53.96
N SER A 27 57.59 14.31 54.61
CA SER A 27 59.05 14.06 54.56
C SER A 27 59.38 13.17 55.79
N GLY A 28 60.41 12.31 55.74
CA GLY A 28 61.02 11.62 56.93
C GLY A 28 61.50 10.19 56.63
N VAL A 29 62.76 9.91 56.24
CA VAL A 29 64.07 9.87 56.96
C VAL A 29 64.38 8.54 57.69
N VAL A 30 65.25 7.73 57.03
CA VAL A 30 66.45 6.98 57.49
C VAL A 30 66.36 5.77 58.45
N THR A 31 66.83 4.59 58.00
CA THR A 31 67.99 3.82 58.55
C THR A 31 68.29 2.52 57.77
N ILE A 32 69.56 2.08 57.84
CA ILE A 32 70.30 1.12 57.00
C ILE A 32 70.23 -0.32 57.53
N ALA A 33 70.16 -1.34 56.65
CA ALA A 33 70.69 -2.69 56.90
C ALA A 33 70.96 -3.45 55.58
N LEU A 34 72.17 -4.01 55.45
CA LEU A 34 72.67 -4.76 54.29
C LEU A 34 72.04 -6.17 54.19
N ALA A 35 71.62 -6.58 52.99
CA ALA A 35 71.48 -8.00 52.63
C ALA A 35 71.43 -8.23 51.10
N GLY A 36 72.39 -9.01 50.60
CA GLY A 36 72.28 -9.90 49.43
C GLY A 36 71.73 -9.35 48.10
N CYS A 37 72.63 -8.98 47.18
CA CYS A 37 72.30 -8.82 45.77
C CYS A 37 71.94 -10.17 45.13
N VAL A 38 70.65 -10.46 44.99
CA VAL A 38 70.13 -11.40 43.98
C VAL A 38 69.03 -10.71 43.19
N SER A 39 69.37 -10.27 41.99
CA SER A 39 68.42 -9.71 41.02
C SER A 39 67.57 -10.84 40.45
N GLN A 40 66.40 -11.10 41.03
CA GLN A 40 65.40 -11.96 40.40
C GLN A 40 64.86 -11.25 39.15
N ARG A 41 65.13 -11.82 37.97
CA ARG A 41 64.58 -11.35 36.70
C ARG A 41 63.09 -11.69 36.68
N THR A 42 62.22 -10.72 36.95
CA THR A 42 60.77 -10.87 36.89
C THR A 42 60.36 -11.25 35.47
N ALA A 43 59.73 -12.42 35.30
CA ALA A 43 59.09 -12.76 34.05
C ALA A 43 57.96 -11.75 33.79
N PRO A 44 57.83 -11.19 32.56
CA PRO A 44 56.72 -10.30 32.24
C PRO A 44 55.40 -11.06 32.44
N PRO A 45 54.36 -10.41 33.01
CA PRO A 45 53.09 -11.06 33.25
C PRO A 45 52.51 -11.57 31.91
N PRO A 46 51.85 -12.74 31.89
CA PRO A 46 51.20 -13.24 30.69
C PRO A 46 50.20 -12.19 30.20
N ARG A 47 50.32 -11.84 28.92
CA ARG A 47 49.48 -10.83 28.28
C ARG A 47 48.05 -11.39 28.22
N VAL A 48 47.14 -10.85 29.02
CA VAL A 48 45.71 -11.21 28.97
C VAL A 48 45.20 -10.85 27.58
N MET A 49 44.84 -11.86 26.78
CA MET A 49 44.18 -11.62 25.51
C MET A 49 42.78 -11.09 25.81
N PRO A 50 42.34 -9.96 25.21
CA PRO A 50 40.99 -9.46 25.42
C PRO A 50 39.98 -10.50 24.93
N GLN A 51 39.09 -10.92 25.83
CA GLN A 51 37.96 -11.78 25.50
C GLN A 51 37.10 -11.08 24.43
N PRO A 52 36.73 -11.75 23.31
CA PRO A 52 35.81 -11.19 22.33
C PRO A 52 34.50 -10.77 23.01
N ALA A 53 34.08 -9.53 22.80
CA ALA A 53 32.81 -9.05 23.32
C ALA A 53 31.65 -9.91 22.78
N PRO A 54 30.62 -10.21 23.60
CA PRO A 54 29.45 -10.94 23.13
C PRO A 54 28.77 -10.17 22.00
N VAL A 55 28.64 -10.80 20.84
CA VAL A 55 27.94 -10.22 19.68
C VAL A 55 26.45 -10.21 19.98
N ILE A 56 25.90 -9.04 20.30
CA ILE A 56 24.45 -8.84 20.40
C ILE A 56 23.89 -8.96 18.97
N ARG A 57 23.20 -10.08 18.66
CA ARG A 57 22.40 -10.16 17.43
C ARG A 57 21.24 -9.19 17.56
N THR A 58 21.20 -8.18 16.71
CA THR A 58 20.04 -7.32 16.53
C THR A 58 18.86 -8.18 16.07
N ALA A 59 17.70 -7.99 16.69
CA ALA A 59 16.46 -8.61 16.24
C ALA A 59 16.21 -8.23 14.76
N PRO A 60 15.76 -9.17 13.91
CA PRO A 60 15.37 -8.85 12.54
C PRO A 60 14.36 -7.69 12.55
N ALA A 61 14.55 -6.72 11.67
CA ALA A 61 13.58 -5.64 11.51
C ALA A 61 12.19 -6.23 11.21
N PRO A 62 11.10 -5.69 11.79
CA PRO A 62 9.75 -6.10 11.43
C PRO A 62 9.56 -5.98 9.92
N VAL A 63 9.13 -7.06 9.27
CA VAL A 63 8.81 -7.02 7.84
C VAL A 63 7.60 -6.10 7.69
N VAL A 64 7.78 -4.93 7.07
CA VAL A 64 6.66 -4.06 6.71
C VAL A 64 5.84 -4.84 5.68
N GLN A 65 4.68 -5.33 6.09
CA GLN A 65 3.75 -5.95 5.15
C GLN A 65 3.37 -4.88 4.12
N GLY A 66 3.57 -5.18 2.83
CA GLY A 66 3.13 -4.30 1.74
C GLY A 66 1.61 -4.07 1.79
N PRO A 67 1.07 -3.21 0.92
CA PRO A 67 -0.37 -3.05 0.79
C PRO A 67 -1.03 -4.44 0.64
N ALA A 68 -2.05 -4.71 1.44
CA ALA A 68 -2.75 -6.00 1.39
C ALA A 68 -3.16 -6.32 -0.05
N ASP A 69 -2.78 -7.51 -0.53
CA ASP A 69 -3.15 -8.04 -1.85
C ASP A 69 -4.68 -7.96 -1.97
N TRP A 70 -5.19 -7.58 -3.13
CA TRP A 70 -6.63 -7.53 -3.41
C TRP A 70 -7.33 -8.87 -3.12
N ARG A 71 -6.59 -9.99 -3.23
CA ARG A 71 -7.07 -11.34 -2.91
C ARG A 71 -7.41 -11.51 -1.43
N ASP A 72 -6.66 -10.85 -0.56
CA ASP A 72 -6.82 -10.93 0.90
C ASP A 72 -7.86 -9.93 1.42
N ARG A 73 -8.31 -9.00 0.57
CA ARG A 73 -9.39 -8.07 0.93
C ARG A 73 -10.74 -8.77 0.99
N PRO A 74 -11.61 -8.36 1.93
CA PRO A 74 -12.98 -8.87 1.98
C PRO A 74 -13.72 -8.53 0.68
N LEU A 75 -14.64 -9.41 0.28
CA LEU A 75 -15.55 -9.11 -0.82
C LEU A 75 -16.35 -7.85 -0.49
N THR A 76 -16.61 -7.03 -1.51
CA THR A 76 -17.58 -5.95 -1.40
C THR A 76 -18.93 -6.56 -1.05
N ALA A 77 -19.58 -6.05 0.00
CA ALA A 77 -20.88 -6.56 0.43
C ALA A 77 -21.92 -6.32 -0.67
N GLY A 78 -22.54 -7.39 -1.15
CA GLY A 78 -23.52 -7.34 -2.23
C GLY A 78 -23.78 -8.72 -2.81
N ASP A 79 -24.67 -8.75 -3.79
CA ASP A 79 -25.08 -9.95 -4.49
C ASP A 79 -25.26 -9.69 -5.98
N TRP A 80 -25.00 -10.71 -6.80
CA TRP A 80 -25.29 -10.70 -8.22
C TRP A 80 -26.76 -11.01 -8.48
N SER A 81 -27.32 -10.34 -9.46
CA SER A 81 -28.64 -10.67 -9.99
C SER A 81 -28.58 -10.67 -11.51
N TYR A 82 -28.94 -11.80 -12.11
CA TYR A 82 -29.00 -11.96 -13.55
C TYR A 82 -30.43 -11.70 -14.08
N ARG A 83 -30.50 -11.07 -15.25
CA ARG A 83 -31.75 -10.82 -16.00
C ARG A 83 -31.47 -10.92 -17.50
N THR A 84 -32.39 -11.56 -18.21
CA THR A 84 -32.48 -11.45 -19.67
C THR A 84 -33.26 -10.21 -20.07
N LEU A 85 -32.85 -9.58 -21.17
CA LEU A 85 -33.48 -8.41 -21.78
C LEU A 85 -33.80 -8.75 -23.24
N ALA A 86 -34.72 -8.03 -23.86
CA ALA A 86 -34.98 -8.18 -25.30
C ALA A 86 -33.73 -7.86 -26.15
N SER A 87 -32.83 -7.01 -25.64
CA SER A 87 -31.61 -6.56 -26.30
C SER A 87 -30.33 -7.31 -25.87
N GLY A 88 -30.44 -8.33 -25.01
CA GLY A 88 -29.28 -9.06 -24.47
C GLY A 88 -29.51 -9.55 -23.04
N SER A 89 -28.49 -9.43 -22.19
CA SER A 89 -28.56 -9.86 -20.81
C SER A 89 -27.74 -8.95 -19.91
N VAL A 90 -28.04 -8.96 -18.61
CA VAL A 90 -27.33 -8.16 -17.63
C VAL A 90 -27.19 -8.93 -16.32
N ALA A 91 -26.00 -8.86 -15.75
CA ALA A 91 -25.68 -9.26 -14.39
C ALA A 91 -25.40 -7.98 -13.60
N ARG A 92 -26.14 -7.76 -12.53
CA ARG A 92 -26.07 -6.56 -11.70
C ARG A 92 -25.64 -6.92 -10.29
N PHE A 93 -24.52 -6.36 -9.83
CA PHE A 93 -24.08 -6.48 -8.44
C PHE A 93 -24.65 -5.32 -7.63
N SER A 94 -25.43 -5.62 -6.59
CA SER A 94 -26.03 -4.59 -5.73
C SER A 94 -25.72 -4.84 -4.26
N ASP A 95 -25.58 -3.76 -3.49
CA ASP A 95 -25.36 -3.90 -2.07
C ASP A 95 -26.55 -4.57 -1.36
N VAL A 96 -26.26 -5.21 -0.23
CA VAL A 96 -27.27 -5.90 0.60
C VAL A 96 -28.04 -4.94 1.52
N ASN A 97 -27.70 -3.64 1.52
CA ASN A 97 -28.23 -2.64 2.46
C ASN A 97 -29.24 -1.66 1.81
N GLY A 98 -29.73 -1.98 0.61
CA GLY A 98 -30.64 -1.11 -0.13
C GLY A 98 -31.98 -0.83 0.55
N ILE A 99 -32.51 0.36 0.28
CA ILE A 99 -33.81 0.82 0.80
C ILE A 99 -34.93 0.09 0.05
N GLY A 100 -35.93 -0.44 0.78
CA GLY A 100 -37.11 -1.07 0.19
C GLY A 100 -36.85 -2.43 -0.48
N GLY A 101 -35.75 -3.10 -0.14
CA GLY A 101 -35.36 -4.40 -0.71
C GLY A 101 -34.71 -4.33 -2.09
N ALA A 102 -34.53 -3.12 -2.64
CA ALA A 102 -33.77 -2.88 -3.86
C ALA A 102 -32.37 -2.33 -3.49
N GLY A 103 -31.34 -3.18 -3.58
CA GLY A 103 -29.93 -2.82 -3.37
C GLY A 103 -29.48 -1.64 -4.22
N ILE A 104 -28.54 -0.82 -3.71
CA ILE A 104 -27.84 0.17 -4.53
C ILE A 104 -26.88 -0.60 -5.43
N GLY A 105 -27.02 -0.46 -6.74
CA GLY A 105 -26.18 -1.23 -7.64
C GLY A 105 -24.78 -0.62 -7.77
N LEU A 106 -23.78 -1.48 -7.60
CA LEU A 106 -22.37 -1.11 -7.51
C LEU A 106 -21.63 -1.40 -8.82
N ALA A 107 -22.02 -2.45 -9.54
CA ALA A 107 -21.44 -2.83 -10.82
C ALA A 107 -22.46 -3.56 -11.72
N ALA A 108 -22.23 -3.55 -13.03
CA ALA A 108 -22.85 -4.47 -13.97
C ALA A 108 -21.88 -5.00 -15.01
N ILE A 109 -22.23 -6.16 -15.52
CA ILE A 109 -21.81 -6.66 -16.82
C ILE A 109 -23.06 -6.80 -17.68
N ALA A 110 -23.07 -6.20 -18.87
CA ALA A 110 -24.22 -6.23 -19.75
C ALA A 110 -23.80 -6.61 -21.17
N CYS A 111 -24.54 -7.53 -21.77
CA CYS A 111 -24.46 -7.84 -23.18
C CYS A 111 -25.46 -6.97 -23.96
N ASN A 112 -24.96 -6.30 -24.99
CA ASN A 112 -25.79 -5.77 -26.06
C ASN A 112 -25.65 -6.68 -27.28
N LEU A 113 -26.68 -7.50 -27.53
CA LEU A 113 -26.69 -8.47 -28.64
C LEU A 113 -26.69 -7.78 -30.01
N GLY A 114 -27.40 -6.67 -30.14
CA GLY A 114 -27.51 -5.95 -31.42
C GLY A 114 -26.17 -5.36 -31.86
N GLN A 115 -25.36 -4.90 -30.91
CA GLN A 115 -24.03 -4.35 -31.17
C GLN A 115 -22.90 -5.37 -31.03
N ARG A 116 -23.16 -6.54 -30.44
CA ARG A 116 -22.14 -7.50 -30.01
C ARG A 116 -21.04 -6.80 -29.21
N ILE A 117 -21.46 -6.16 -28.12
CA ILE A 117 -20.59 -5.49 -27.17
C ILE A 117 -20.98 -5.93 -25.78
N VAL A 118 -19.97 -6.26 -24.97
CA VAL A 118 -20.12 -6.43 -23.53
C VAL A 118 -19.63 -5.16 -22.84
N THR A 119 -20.43 -4.60 -21.94
CA THR A 119 -20.01 -3.48 -21.11
C THR A 119 -19.79 -3.94 -19.67
N VAL A 120 -18.71 -3.47 -19.07
CA VAL A 120 -18.45 -3.56 -17.63
C VAL A 120 -18.58 -2.16 -17.07
N SER A 121 -19.46 -1.97 -16.09
CA SER A 121 -19.71 -0.68 -15.47
C SER A 121 -19.56 -0.75 -13.96
N ARG A 122 -19.06 0.32 -13.34
CA ARG A 122 -19.04 0.51 -11.88
C ARG A 122 -19.61 1.85 -11.47
N SER A 123 -20.45 1.85 -10.44
CA SER A 123 -20.95 3.06 -9.80
C SER A 123 -19.79 3.94 -9.34
N ALA A 124 -19.95 5.25 -9.44
CA ALA A 124 -18.94 6.22 -9.02
C ALA A 124 -19.52 7.15 -7.94
N PRO A 125 -19.54 6.72 -6.66
CA PRO A 125 -20.16 7.48 -5.58
C PRO A 125 -19.45 8.80 -5.26
N ASN A 126 -18.14 8.89 -5.51
CA ASN A 126 -17.42 10.15 -5.36
C ASN A 126 -17.59 10.99 -6.64
N PRO A 127 -17.79 12.32 -6.53
CA PRO A 127 -17.95 13.19 -7.70
C PRO A 127 -16.79 13.02 -8.68
N ILE A 128 -17.13 12.65 -9.91
CA ILE A 128 -16.17 12.70 -11.02
C ILE A 128 -16.21 14.14 -11.54
N ALA A 129 -15.33 15.00 -11.02
CA ALA A 129 -15.32 16.41 -11.37
C ALA A 129 -15.31 16.60 -12.90
N GLY A 130 -16.28 17.34 -13.44
CA GLY A 130 -16.35 17.67 -14.86
C GLY A 130 -17.08 16.69 -15.79
N ALA A 131 -17.60 15.55 -15.29
CA ALA A 131 -18.57 14.58 -15.87
C ALA A 131 -18.47 14.18 -17.37
N GLN A 132 -17.49 14.67 -18.11
CA GLN A 132 -17.19 14.39 -19.51
C GLN A 132 -15.72 14.00 -19.57
N GLY A 133 -15.44 12.86 -20.20
CA GLY A 133 -14.07 12.36 -20.35
C GLY A 133 -13.93 10.91 -19.91
N SER A 134 -12.69 10.54 -19.60
CA SER A 134 -12.33 9.19 -19.19
C SER A 134 -11.53 9.20 -17.88
N VAL A 135 -11.71 8.14 -17.09
CA VAL A 135 -11.03 7.94 -15.80
C VAL A 135 -10.21 6.64 -15.89
N PRO A 136 -8.94 6.64 -15.44
CA PRO A 136 -8.17 5.40 -15.33
C PRO A 136 -8.91 4.37 -14.48
N LEU A 137 -9.13 3.19 -15.06
CA LEU A 137 -9.78 2.05 -14.43
C LEU A 137 -8.96 0.80 -14.73
N THR A 138 -8.76 -0.06 -13.73
CA THR A 138 -8.06 -1.32 -13.88
C THR A 138 -8.98 -2.46 -13.46
N LEU A 139 -9.13 -3.45 -14.34
CA LEU A 139 -9.70 -4.74 -13.98
C LEU A 139 -8.58 -5.65 -13.52
N VAL A 140 -8.64 -6.10 -12.27
CA VAL A 140 -7.63 -7.00 -11.68
C VAL A 140 -8.23 -8.39 -11.61
N THR A 141 -7.66 -9.32 -12.36
CA THR A 141 -8.09 -10.72 -12.39
C THR A 141 -7.02 -11.61 -11.78
N THR A 142 -7.30 -12.91 -11.67
CA THR A 142 -6.27 -13.87 -11.26
C THR A 142 -5.15 -13.98 -12.28
N ALA A 143 -5.47 -13.84 -13.57
CA ALA A 143 -4.51 -13.96 -14.66
C ALA A 143 -3.57 -12.75 -14.72
N GLN A 144 -4.12 -11.53 -14.75
CA GLN A 144 -3.36 -10.30 -14.91
C GLN A 144 -4.18 -9.04 -14.54
N GLN A 145 -3.57 -7.87 -14.74
CA GLN A 145 -4.23 -6.57 -14.61
C GLN A 145 -4.47 -5.96 -15.99
N HIS A 146 -5.67 -5.46 -16.23
CA HIS A 146 -6.09 -4.87 -17.50
C HIS A 146 -6.41 -3.38 -17.29
N PRO A 147 -5.51 -2.46 -17.67
CA PRO A 147 -5.75 -1.03 -17.55
C PRO A 147 -6.59 -0.48 -18.71
N PHE A 148 -7.51 0.43 -18.40
CA PHE A 148 -8.41 1.08 -19.34
C PHE A 148 -8.58 2.57 -19.00
N ASN A 149 -9.03 3.33 -20.00
CA ASN A 149 -9.59 4.66 -19.80
C ASN A 149 -11.12 4.53 -19.87
N ALA A 150 -11.77 4.38 -18.72
CA ALA A 150 -13.21 4.16 -18.66
C ALA A 150 -13.98 5.45 -18.92
N ALA A 151 -14.98 5.40 -19.79
CA ALA A 151 -15.82 6.53 -20.09
C ALA A 151 -16.73 6.86 -18.90
N VAL A 152 -16.88 8.15 -18.61
CA VAL A 152 -17.88 8.62 -17.63
C VAL A 152 -19.25 8.57 -18.30
N SER A 153 -20.18 7.83 -17.70
CA SER A 153 -21.56 7.73 -18.17
C SER A 153 -22.53 8.11 -17.07
N ALA A 154 -23.48 8.99 -17.38
CA ALA A 154 -24.56 9.32 -16.47
C ALA A 154 -25.58 8.17 -16.31
N ASN A 155 -25.62 7.20 -17.25
CA ASN A 155 -26.65 6.16 -17.22
C ASN A 155 -26.36 4.91 -18.10
N PRO A 156 -25.40 4.04 -17.78
CA PRO A 156 -25.14 2.86 -18.61
C PRO A 156 -25.88 1.58 -18.14
N GLY A 157 -26.68 1.64 -17.07
CA GLY A 157 -27.31 0.42 -16.52
C GLY A 157 -28.23 0.59 -15.32
N GLN A 158 -28.96 1.70 -15.18
CA GLN A 158 -29.92 1.95 -14.07
C GLN A 158 -29.29 2.01 -12.66
N PHE A 159 -28.08 2.58 -12.49
CA PHE A 159 -27.44 2.79 -11.17
C PHE A 159 -27.17 4.26 -10.79
N GLY A 160 -27.35 5.19 -11.72
CA GLY A 160 -26.76 6.53 -11.63
C GLY A 160 -25.38 6.64 -12.31
N PRO A 161 -24.60 7.70 -12.01
CA PRO A 161 -23.31 7.97 -12.62
C PRO A 161 -22.31 6.81 -12.41
N SER A 162 -21.61 6.45 -13.47
CA SER A 162 -20.71 5.30 -13.47
C SER A 162 -19.59 5.42 -14.49
N LEU A 163 -18.57 4.60 -14.31
CA LEU A 163 -17.49 4.40 -15.26
C LEU A 163 -17.77 3.14 -16.08
N VAL A 164 -17.52 3.21 -17.39
CA VAL A 164 -17.83 2.12 -18.33
C VAL A 164 -16.63 1.78 -19.18
N VAL A 165 -16.38 0.50 -19.34
CA VAL A 165 -15.49 -0.06 -20.35
C VAL A 165 -16.32 -0.96 -21.26
N SER A 166 -16.07 -0.87 -22.56
CA SER A 166 -16.77 -1.65 -23.59
C SER A 166 -15.79 -2.60 -24.27
N PHE A 167 -16.22 -3.83 -24.47
CA PHE A 167 -15.43 -4.93 -25.02
C PHE A 167 -16.10 -5.48 -26.26
N ALA A 168 -15.30 -5.81 -27.27
CA ALA A 168 -15.76 -6.74 -28.29
C ALA A 168 -16.02 -8.10 -27.63
N VAL A 169 -17.01 -8.85 -28.12
CA VAL A 169 -17.44 -10.15 -27.54
C VAL A 169 -16.31 -11.17 -27.35
N ARG A 170 -15.26 -11.08 -28.18
CA ARG A 170 -14.10 -11.99 -28.15
C ARG A 170 -12.86 -11.38 -27.49
N ASP A 171 -13.01 -10.31 -26.73
CA ASP A 171 -11.91 -9.74 -25.96
C ASP A 171 -11.50 -10.70 -24.84
N ALA A 172 -10.20 -11.03 -24.76
CA ALA A 172 -9.67 -11.98 -23.79
C ALA A 172 -9.84 -11.52 -22.33
N THR A 173 -10.02 -10.22 -22.08
CA THR A 173 -10.31 -9.69 -20.74
C THR A 173 -11.63 -10.24 -20.19
N LEU A 174 -12.59 -10.55 -21.06
CA LEU A 174 -13.87 -11.14 -20.64
C LEU A 174 -13.66 -12.57 -20.10
N ASP A 175 -12.79 -13.36 -20.73
CA ASP A 175 -12.43 -14.69 -20.22
C ASP A 175 -11.66 -14.59 -18.90
N ASP A 176 -10.72 -13.66 -18.78
CA ASP A 176 -9.97 -13.44 -17.55
C ASP A 176 -10.88 -13.02 -16.37
N LEU A 177 -11.97 -12.29 -16.64
CA LEU A 177 -13.01 -12.00 -15.65
C LEU A 177 -13.81 -13.25 -15.27
N ALA A 178 -14.36 -13.97 -16.26
CA ALA A 178 -15.22 -15.13 -16.05
C ALA A 178 -14.51 -16.29 -15.35
N PHE A 179 -13.21 -16.47 -15.59
CA PHE A 179 -12.40 -17.55 -15.02
C PHE A 179 -11.49 -17.10 -13.87
N SER A 180 -11.69 -15.90 -13.33
CA SER A 180 -10.93 -15.47 -12.14
C SER A 180 -11.26 -16.38 -10.94
N ARG A 181 -10.25 -16.73 -10.14
CA ARG A 181 -10.39 -17.64 -9.00
C ARG A 181 -11.14 -16.97 -7.85
N GLY A 182 -12.46 -17.17 -7.83
CA GLY A 182 -13.36 -16.76 -6.76
C GLY A 182 -13.72 -15.27 -6.77
N ARG A 183 -12.78 -14.37 -7.07
CA ARG A 183 -13.03 -12.93 -7.10
C ARG A 183 -12.19 -12.20 -8.15
N PHE A 184 -12.55 -10.97 -8.47
CA PHE A 184 -11.78 -10.00 -9.26
C PHE A 184 -11.96 -8.61 -8.65
N ALA A 185 -11.11 -7.64 -9.02
CA ALA A 185 -11.25 -6.26 -8.56
C ALA A 185 -11.52 -5.29 -9.71
N ILE A 186 -12.29 -4.24 -9.41
CA ILE A 186 -12.42 -3.05 -10.26
C ILE A 186 -11.86 -1.87 -9.48
N GLU A 187 -10.71 -1.37 -9.93
CA GLU A 187 -10.03 -0.22 -9.36
C GLU A 187 -10.23 0.99 -10.26
N ALA A 188 -10.44 2.17 -9.70
CA ALA A 188 -10.53 3.39 -10.47
C ALA A 188 -10.03 4.59 -9.68
N SER A 189 -9.44 5.55 -10.38
CA SER A 189 -8.88 6.74 -9.73
C SER A 189 -9.93 7.53 -8.95
N GLY A 190 -9.63 7.84 -7.69
CA GLY A 190 -10.50 8.63 -6.79
C GLY A 190 -11.73 7.88 -6.26
N GLN A 191 -11.77 6.56 -6.42
CA GLN A 191 -12.95 5.75 -6.16
C GLN A 191 -12.62 4.52 -5.30
N PRO A 192 -13.57 4.03 -4.48
CA PRO A 192 -13.35 2.80 -3.72
C PRO A 192 -13.21 1.59 -4.66
N THR A 193 -12.23 0.73 -4.36
CA THR A 193 -12.05 -0.55 -5.06
C THR A 193 -13.27 -1.44 -4.79
N LEU A 194 -13.83 -2.03 -5.85
CA LEU A 194 -14.80 -3.10 -5.75
C LEU A 194 -14.08 -4.44 -5.83
N ILE A 195 -14.26 -5.31 -4.84
CA ILE A 195 -13.80 -6.71 -4.86
C ILE A 195 -15.04 -7.58 -5.07
N LEU A 196 -15.22 -8.06 -6.29
CA LEU A 196 -16.46 -8.72 -6.73
C LEU A 196 -16.24 -10.23 -6.86
N PRO A 197 -17.24 -11.06 -6.49
CA PRO A 197 -17.16 -12.48 -6.76
C PRO A 197 -17.26 -12.77 -8.26
N ALA A 198 -16.47 -13.73 -8.74
CA ALA A 198 -16.49 -14.23 -10.11
C ALA A 198 -17.51 -15.39 -10.24
N TRP A 199 -18.78 -15.12 -9.95
CA TRP A 199 -19.86 -16.12 -9.98
C TRP A 199 -20.43 -16.32 -11.39
N GLU A 200 -21.35 -17.28 -11.52
CA GLU A 200 -21.88 -17.74 -12.80
C GLU A 200 -22.60 -16.65 -13.60
N GLU A 201 -23.13 -15.61 -12.96
CA GLU A 201 -23.83 -14.53 -13.65
C GLU A 201 -22.91 -13.74 -14.57
N VAL A 202 -21.64 -13.58 -14.18
CA VAL A 202 -20.61 -12.91 -14.99
C VAL A 202 -20.35 -13.70 -16.26
N GLY A 203 -20.04 -14.99 -16.12
CA GLY A 203 -19.79 -15.87 -17.25
C GLY A 203 -21.00 -16.01 -18.14
N ARG A 204 -22.20 -16.10 -17.57
CA ARG A 204 -23.45 -16.23 -18.32
C ARG A 204 -23.72 -15.06 -19.24
N VAL A 205 -23.51 -13.81 -18.79
CA VAL A 205 -23.68 -12.62 -19.66
C VAL A 205 -22.68 -12.62 -20.81
N ILE A 206 -21.43 -13.04 -20.54
CA ILE A 206 -20.38 -13.10 -21.55
C ILE A 206 -20.72 -14.16 -22.61
N GLU A 207 -21.17 -15.35 -22.19
CA GLU A 207 -21.58 -16.42 -23.08
C GLU A 207 -22.85 -16.09 -23.86
N ASP A 208 -23.84 -15.42 -23.26
CA ASP A 208 -25.02 -14.96 -23.98
C ASP A 208 -24.68 -14.01 -25.15
N CYS A 209 -23.52 -13.33 -25.07
CA CYS A 209 -23.09 -12.38 -26.10
C CYS A 209 -22.28 -13.01 -27.24
N ARG A 210 -21.84 -14.26 -27.09
CA ARG A 210 -20.98 -15.01 -28.04
C ARG A 210 -21.77 -15.65 -29.17
#